data_AF-A0A960E9Q3-F1
#
_entry.id   AF-A0A960E9Q3-F1
#
_cell.length_a   1.000
_cell.length_b   1.000
_cell.length_c   1.000
_cell.angle_alpha   90.00
_cell.angle_beta   90.00
_cell.angle_gamma   90.00
#
_symmetry.space_group_name_H-M   'P 1'
#
loop_
_entity.id
_entity.type
_entity.pdbx_description
1 polymer ?
#
loop_
_entity_poly.entity_id
_entity_poly.type
_entity_poly.pdbx_seq_one_letter_code
_entity_poly.pdbx_strand_id
1 'polypeptide(L)'
;MKLQANDPCWCGSGRKHKRCHGDRQALARPPVDLGTVSAMRPVPDSIARPDYVAGGRITTPKAAHLHDVASLARHRHACAVAA
;
A
#
# COMPACT_ATOMS: atom_id res chain seq x y z
N MET A 1 9.72 -8.86 25.09
CA MET A 1 10.06 -8.65 23.67
C MET A 1 9.35 -9.72 22.85
N LYS A 2 8.57 -9.37 21.83
CA LYS A 2 7.85 -10.36 20.99
C LYS A 2 8.73 -10.75 19.80
N LEU A 3 9.08 -12.02 19.67
CA LEU A 3 9.91 -12.55 18.57
C LEU A 3 9.21 -12.33 17.22
N GLN A 4 9.86 -11.62 16.30
CA GLN A 4 9.34 -11.34 14.97
C GLN A 4 9.65 -12.48 13.99
N ALA A 5 8.88 -12.55 12.91
CA ALA A 5 9.02 -13.59 11.89
C ALA A 5 10.42 -13.65 11.24
N ASN A 6 11.10 -12.51 11.10
CA ASN A 6 12.43 -12.42 10.50
C ASN A 6 13.59 -12.47 11.50
N ASP A 7 13.31 -12.47 12.81
CA ASP A 7 14.35 -12.52 13.85
C ASP A 7 15.12 -13.85 13.81
N PRO A 8 16.35 -13.91 14.36
CA PRO A 8 17.04 -15.17 14.59
C PRO A 8 16.19 -16.14 15.40
N CYS A 9 16.13 -17.40 14.97
CA CYS A 9 15.34 -18.39 15.67
C CYS A 9 15.99 -18.76 17.02
N TRP A 10 15.17 -18.82 18.06
CA TRP A 10 15.59 -19.14 19.44
C TRP A 10 16.24 -20.52 19.60
N CYS A 11 16.04 -21.44 18.64
CA CYS A 11 16.57 -22.81 18.68
C CYS A 11 18.06 -22.92 18.32
N GLY A 12 18.76 -21.82 18.10
CA GLY A 12 20.19 -21.82 17.76
C GLY A 12 20.52 -22.23 16.31
N SER A 13 19.51 -22.43 15.45
CA SER A 13 19.74 -22.86 14.06
C SER A 13 20.37 -21.81 13.13
N GLY A 14 20.50 -20.55 13.58
CA GLY A 14 20.93 -19.42 12.76
C GLY A 14 19.92 -19.01 11.66
N ARG A 15 18.79 -19.71 11.53
CA ARG A 15 17.75 -19.41 10.54
C ARG A 15 16.78 -18.34 11.06
N LYS A 16 16.08 -17.64 10.15
CA LYS A 16 14.95 -16.76 10.50
C LYS A 16 13.86 -17.57 11.20
N HIS A 17 13.25 -17.03 12.25
CA HIS A 17 12.22 -17.69 13.05
C HIS A 17 11.12 -18.30 12.17
N LYS A 18 10.56 -17.53 11.22
CA LYS A 18 9.50 -17.99 10.32
C LYS A 18 9.88 -19.23 9.49
N ARG A 19 11.17 -19.38 9.15
CA ARG A 19 11.70 -20.49 8.35
C ARG A 19 12.04 -21.73 9.18
N CYS A 20 12.15 -21.59 10.49
CA CYS A 20 12.51 -22.69 11.38
C CYS A 20 11.30 -23.19 12.19
N HIS A 21 10.62 -22.29 12.89
CA HIS A 21 9.49 -22.57 13.79
C HIS A 21 8.25 -21.73 13.49
N GLY A 22 8.21 -21.03 12.35
CA GLY A 22 7.00 -20.41 11.85
C GLY A 22 6.08 -21.39 11.12
N ASP A 23 4.90 -20.91 10.76
CA ASP A 23 3.96 -21.66 9.96
C ASP A 23 4.56 -21.98 8.57
N ARG A 24 4.81 -23.27 8.32
CA ARG A 24 5.37 -23.75 7.05
C ARG A 24 4.36 -23.68 5.91
N GLN A 25 3.05 -23.73 6.20
CA GLN A 25 2.02 -23.53 5.16
C GLN A 25 2.06 -22.09 4.64
N ALA A 26 2.29 -21.11 5.51
CA ALA A 26 2.51 -19.72 5.11
C ALA A 26 3.75 -19.54 4.19
N LEU A 27 4.71 -20.48 4.22
CA LEU A 27 5.89 -20.49 3.35
C LEU A 27 5.73 -21.35 2.09
N ALA A 28 4.63 -22.11 1.95
CA ALA A 28 4.41 -23.02 0.82
C ALA A 28 3.98 -22.30 -0.47
N ARG A 29 3.71 -21.00 -0.39
CA ARG A 29 3.37 -20.20 -1.58
C ARG A 29 4.62 -19.96 -2.42
N PRO A 30 4.55 -20.15 -3.76
CA PRO A 30 5.66 -19.79 -4.63
C PRO A 30 5.96 -18.29 -4.50
N PRO A 31 7.24 -17.87 -4.65
CA PRO A 31 7.58 -16.45 -4.76
C PRO A 31 6.80 -15.77 -5.88
N VAL A 32 6.51 -14.49 -5.70
CA VAL A 32 5.95 -13.66 -6.77
C VAL A 32 7.11 -13.20 -7.65
N ASP A 33 7.07 -13.56 -8.93
CA ASP A 33 8.01 -13.04 -9.93
C ASP A 33 7.58 -11.66 -10.41
N LEU A 34 8.55 -10.76 -10.57
CA LEU A 34 8.29 -9.41 -11.08
C LEU A 34 8.10 -9.46 -12.60
N GLY A 35 6.98 -8.91 -13.07
CA GLY A 35 6.74 -8.70 -14.51
C GLY A 35 7.41 -7.43 -15.06
N THR A 36 7.31 -7.23 -16.37
CA THR A 36 7.76 -5.99 -17.05
C THR A 36 6.65 -4.93 -17.03
N VAL A 37 6.99 -3.69 -16.65
CA VAL A 37 6.05 -2.56 -16.62
C VAL A 37 5.81 -2.04 -18.05
N SER A 38 4.54 -1.87 -18.43
CA SER A 38 4.16 -1.28 -19.72
C SER A 38 4.40 0.23 -19.75
N ALA A 39 4.31 0.84 -20.93
CA ALA A 39 4.30 2.30 -21.06
C ALA A 39 3.15 2.94 -20.25
N MET A 40 3.37 4.19 -19.82
CA MET A 40 2.38 4.97 -19.07
C MET A 40 1.18 5.32 -19.96
N ARG A 41 -0.03 5.15 -19.43
CA ARG A 41 -1.27 5.51 -20.14
C ARG A 41 -1.54 7.01 -20.00
N PRO A 42 -1.96 7.71 -21.09
CA PRO A 42 -2.33 9.12 -20.99
C PRO A 42 -3.66 9.27 -20.24
N VAL A 43 -3.79 10.38 -19.51
CA VAL A 43 -5.03 10.82 -18.88
C VAL A 43 -5.50 12.08 -19.62
N PRO A 44 -6.76 12.15 -20.10
CA PRO A 44 -7.29 13.33 -20.76
C PRO A 44 -7.21 14.60 -19.91
N ASP A 45 -6.97 15.75 -20.55
CA ASP A 45 -6.81 17.03 -19.86
C ASP A 45 -8.10 17.59 -19.24
N SER A 46 -9.26 17.05 -19.64
CA SER A 46 -10.55 17.39 -19.04
C SER A 46 -10.72 16.88 -17.62
N ILE A 47 -9.88 15.95 -17.16
CA ILE A 47 -9.96 15.38 -15.80
C ILE A 47 -9.14 16.25 -14.85
N ALA A 48 -9.77 16.70 -13.75
CA ALA A 48 -9.08 17.45 -12.72
C ALA A 48 -7.90 16.64 -12.14
N ARG A 49 -6.70 17.22 -12.22
CA ARG A 49 -5.45 16.55 -11.81
C ARG A 49 -5.06 16.94 -10.38
N PRO A 50 -4.64 15.98 -9.54
CA PRO A 50 -3.96 16.27 -8.30
C PRO A 50 -2.62 16.99 -8.51
N ASP A 51 -2.16 17.71 -7.50
CA ASP A 51 -0.93 18.50 -7.53
C ASP A 51 0.34 17.68 -7.85
N TYR A 52 0.41 16.45 -7.35
CA TYR A 52 1.54 15.56 -7.58
C TYR A 52 1.69 15.12 -9.04
N VAL A 53 0.65 15.26 -9.87
CA VAL A 53 0.72 14.94 -11.30
C VAL A 53 1.54 15.98 -12.06
N ALA A 54 1.43 17.26 -11.68
CA ALA A 54 2.17 18.35 -12.31
C ALA A 54 3.52 18.61 -11.63
N GLY A 55 3.55 18.61 -10.30
CA GLY A 55 4.72 19.01 -9.51
C GLY A 55 5.55 17.87 -8.92
N GLY A 56 5.11 16.61 -9.05
CA GLY A 56 5.78 15.44 -8.46
C GLY A 56 5.83 15.45 -6.92
N ARG A 57 5.14 16.40 -6.27
CA ARG A 57 5.11 16.60 -4.82
C ARG A 57 3.68 16.80 -4.38
N ILE A 58 3.34 16.25 -3.22
CA ILE A 58 2.07 16.50 -2.55
C ILE A 58 2.25 17.78 -1.74
N THR A 59 1.53 18.81 -2.15
CA THR A 59 1.44 20.14 -1.55
C THR A 59 0.09 20.38 -0.90
N THR A 60 -0.95 19.60 -1.24
CA THR A 60 -2.25 19.66 -0.60
C THR A 60 -2.11 19.42 0.91
N PRO A 61 -2.61 20.33 1.76
CA PRO A 61 -2.54 20.16 3.20
C PRO A 61 -3.34 18.93 3.64
N LYS A 62 -2.91 18.29 4.73
CA LYS A 62 -3.70 17.22 5.35
C LYS A 62 -5.05 17.79 5.77
N ALA A 63 -6.13 17.22 5.23
CA ALA A 63 -7.48 17.58 5.61
C ALA A 63 -7.75 17.27 7.09
N ALA A 64 -8.70 17.99 7.68
CA ALA A 64 -9.20 17.69 9.01
C ALA A 64 -9.78 16.26 9.05
N HIS A 65 -9.59 15.58 10.18
CA HIS A 65 -10.17 14.24 10.39
C HIS A 65 -11.71 14.29 10.51
N LEU A 66 -12.25 15.43 10.93
CA LEU A 66 -13.69 15.69 10.99
C LEU A 66 -14.11 16.44 9.73
N HIS A 67 -14.97 15.83 8.92
CA HIS A 67 -15.49 16.42 7.69
C HIS A 67 -16.72 17.27 7.97
N ASP A 68 -16.78 18.45 7.35
CA ASP A 68 -18.04 19.18 7.18
C ASP A 68 -18.97 18.45 6.19
N VAL A 69 -20.21 18.91 6.10
CA VAL A 69 -21.25 18.32 5.25
C VAL A 69 -20.82 18.28 3.78
N ALA A 70 -20.17 19.33 3.27
CA ALA A 70 -19.78 19.42 1.87
C ALA A 70 -18.60 18.48 1.53
N SER A 71 -17.59 18.42 2.41
CA SER A 71 -16.44 17.54 2.30
C SER A 71 -16.85 16.07 2.40
N LEU A 72 -17.77 15.74 3.31
CA LEU A 72 -18.33 14.40 3.45
C LEU A 72 -19.11 13.97 2.19
N ALA A 73 -19.89 14.87 1.59
CA ALA A 73 -20.60 14.58 0.35
C ALA A 73 -19.64 14.27 -0.82
N ARG A 74 -18.58 15.07 -0.98
CA ARG A 74 -17.52 14.80 -1.98
C ARG A 74 -16.82 13.47 -1.73
N HIS A 75 -16.49 13.16 -0.48
CA HIS A 75 -15.87 11.90 -0.11
C HIS A 75 -16.76 10.70 -0.45
N ARG A 76 -18.05 10.75 -0.07
CA ARG A 76 -19.04 9.71 -0.41
C ARG A 76 -19.16 9.48 -1.91
N HIS A 77 -19.23 10.56 -2.69
CA HIS A 77 -19.30 10.45 -4.15
C HIS A 77 -18.04 9.79 -4.73
N ALA A 78 -16.85 10.23 -4.31
CA ALA A 78 -15.59 9.66 -4.78
C ALA A 78 -15.48 8.16 -4.43
N CYS A 79 -15.86 7.75 -3.22
CA CYS A 79 -15.87 6.34 -2.83
C CYS A 79 -16.89 5.51 -3.63
N ALA A 80 -18.06 6.06 -3.96
CA ALA A 80 -19.05 5.37 -4.78
C ALA A 80 -18.59 5.16 -6.23
N VAL A 81 -17.82 6.10 -6.79
CA VAL A 81 -17.24 5.98 -8.14
C VAL A 81 -16.07 4.99 -8.18
N ALA A 82 -15.35 4.82 -7.06
CA ALA A 82 -14.18 3.95 -6.97
C ALA A 82 -14.50 2.48 -6.66
N ALA A 83 -15.70 2.20 -6.14
CA ALA A 83 -16.17 0.86 -5.81
C ALA A 83 -16.49 0.04 -7.06
#